data_AF-A0A2C8FBJ2-F1
#
_entry.id   AF-A0A2C8FBJ2-F1
#
_cell.length_a   1.000
_cell.length_b   1.000
_cell.length_c   1.000
_cell.angle_alpha   90.00
_cell.angle_beta   90.00
_cell.angle_gamma   90.00
#
_symmetry.space_group_name_H-M   'P 1'
#
loop_
_entity.id
_entity.type
_entity.pdbx_description
1 polymer ?
#
loop_
_entity_poly.entity_id
_entity_poly.type
_entity_poly.pdbx_seq_one_letter_code
_entity_poly.pdbx_strand_id
1 'polypeptide(L)'
;MRHCRIFIFALMTVVITASSAMATEFMDMDIKIGREVVANALCKSPAEVNYVTKVRDNLYLYSVFYAKKESHFFVGVYKDFIRLQGKEFKTITRTIPYKFDEATKCAVVQFSVPDCPTDANIVACSEKTLEEKKDDEFWDKSIPELLEEDLEKAIKAGQEEPQQNDTEGQPETQQ
;
A
#
# COMPACT_ATOMS: atom_id res chain seq x y z
N MET A 1 4.25 -44.59 41.73
CA MET A 1 3.59 -43.28 41.89
C MET A 1 4.58 -42.14 41.72
N ARG A 2 4.83 -41.67 40.49
CA ARG A 2 5.60 -40.44 40.22
C ARG A 2 5.22 -39.77 38.89
N HIS A 3 4.11 -40.19 38.29
CA HIS A 3 3.33 -39.39 37.35
C HIS A 3 2.32 -38.59 38.18
N CYS A 4 2.61 -37.35 38.60
CA CYS A 4 1.53 -36.43 39.02
C CYS A 4 1.92 -34.97 39.37
N ARG A 5 3.16 -34.47 39.15
CA ARG A 5 3.50 -33.11 39.64
C ARG A 5 4.44 -32.27 38.77
N ILE A 6 4.47 -32.50 37.45
CA ILE A 6 5.14 -31.56 36.53
C ILE A 6 4.21 -31.27 35.35
N PHE A 7 2.95 -30.96 35.67
CA PHE A 7 1.92 -30.58 34.70
C PHE A 7 1.36 -29.18 34.94
N ILE A 8 1.92 -28.41 35.89
CA ILE A 8 1.39 -27.11 36.30
C ILE A 8 2.58 -26.26 36.74
N PHE A 9 3.29 -25.62 35.80
CA PHE A 9 4.17 -24.43 36.00
C PHE A 9 5.09 -24.22 34.77
N ALA A 10 4.51 -24.03 33.59
CA ALA A 10 5.17 -23.32 32.47
C ALA A 10 4.11 -22.80 31.48
N LEU A 11 2.95 -22.44 32.02
CA LEU A 11 1.90 -21.67 31.38
C LEU A 11 2.22 -20.18 31.64
N MET A 12 3.28 -19.67 31.04
CA MET A 12 3.57 -18.23 30.94
C MET A 12 4.79 -18.03 30.03
N THR A 13 4.73 -17.01 29.19
CA THR A 13 5.79 -16.52 28.27
C THR A 13 6.09 -17.38 27.04
N VAL A 14 5.06 -17.70 26.26
CA VAL A 14 5.21 -17.57 24.79
C VAL A 14 4.37 -16.37 24.41
N VAL A 15 4.96 -15.18 24.58
CA VAL A 15 4.51 -13.97 23.90
C VAL A 15 4.73 -14.27 22.43
N ILE A 16 3.68 -14.71 21.76
CA ILE A 16 3.59 -14.70 20.30
C ILE A 16 3.59 -13.22 19.94
N THR A 17 4.77 -12.63 19.80
CA THR A 17 4.92 -11.35 19.10
C THR A 17 4.57 -11.63 17.64
N ALA A 18 3.29 -11.45 17.32
CA ALA A 18 2.77 -11.44 15.96
C ALA A 18 3.49 -10.32 15.18
N SER A 19 4.64 -10.63 14.59
CA SER A 19 5.41 -9.74 13.73
C SER A 19 4.99 -9.94 12.27
N SER A 20 3.69 -9.90 11.98
CA SER A 20 3.17 -10.12 10.63
C SER A 20 2.24 -8.99 10.22
N ALA A 21 2.80 -7.87 9.77
CA ALA A 21 2.00 -6.81 9.13
C ALA A 21 2.75 -5.95 8.09
N MET A 22 4.02 -6.22 7.76
CA MET A 22 4.77 -5.40 6.78
C MET A 22 4.70 -5.95 5.33
N ALA A 23 4.14 -7.15 5.13
CA ALA A 23 4.14 -7.82 3.81
C ALA A 23 2.90 -7.54 2.96
N THR A 24 1.86 -6.92 3.53
CA THR A 24 0.59 -6.65 2.85
C THR A 24 0.52 -5.27 2.21
N GLU A 25 1.37 -4.32 2.60
CA GLU A 25 1.22 -2.90 2.20
C GLU A 25 1.45 -2.66 0.70
N PHE A 26 2.23 -3.52 0.03
CA PHE A 26 2.62 -3.31 -1.38
C PHE A 26 2.07 -4.36 -2.36
N MET A 27 1.24 -5.30 -1.88
CA MET A 27 0.73 -6.38 -2.74
C MET A 27 -0.10 -5.87 -3.91
N ASP A 28 -0.94 -4.86 -3.69
CA ASP A 28 -1.79 -4.29 -4.75
C ASP A 28 -0.95 -3.58 -5.81
N MET A 29 0.15 -2.96 -5.40
CA MET A 29 1.11 -2.32 -6.30
C MET A 29 1.82 -3.38 -7.15
N ASP A 30 2.37 -4.43 -6.54
CA ASP A 30 3.02 -5.53 -7.26
C ASP A 30 2.08 -6.18 -8.29
N ILE A 31 0.81 -6.34 -7.93
CA ILE A 31 -0.22 -6.89 -8.81
C ILE A 31 -0.46 -5.96 -10.01
N LYS A 32 -0.55 -4.65 -9.78
CA LYS A 32 -0.70 -3.65 -10.85
C LYS A 32 0.51 -3.64 -11.79
N ILE A 33 1.72 -3.58 -11.24
CA ILE A 33 2.97 -3.62 -12.02
C ILE A 33 3.02 -4.88 -12.87
N GLY A 34 2.77 -6.05 -12.27
CA GLY A 34 2.84 -7.31 -12.99
C GLY A 34 1.85 -7.38 -14.15
N ARG A 35 0.64 -6.86 -13.96
CA ARG A 35 -0.37 -6.74 -15.02
C ARG A 35 0.11 -5.87 -16.18
N GLU A 36 0.62 -4.68 -15.88
CA GLU A 36 1.14 -3.72 -16.87
C GLU A 36 2.33 -4.30 -17.65
N VAL A 37 3.26 -4.95 -16.95
CA VAL A 37 4.44 -5.59 -17.56
C VAL A 37 4.03 -6.71 -18.51
N VAL A 38 3.09 -7.58 -18.12
CA VAL A 38 2.57 -8.65 -18.98
C VAL A 38 1.85 -8.07 -20.19
N ALA A 39 1.03 -7.05 -19.98
CA ALA A 39 0.27 -6.39 -21.04
C ALA A 39 1.19 -5.77 -22.09
N ASN A 40 2.19 -5.02 -21.64
CA ASN A 40 3.19 -4.40 -22.51
C ASN A 40 4.06 -5.45 -23.23
N ALA A 41 4.47 -6.53 -22.54
CA ALA A 41 5.21 -7.63 -23.16
C ALA A 41 4.45 -8.36 -24.30
N LEU A 42 3.13 -8.22 -24.33
CA LEU A 42 2.24 -8.83 -25.32
C LEU A 42 1.56 -7.80 -26.25
N CYS A 43 1.94 -6.52 -26.18
CA CYS A 43 1.28 -5.40 -26.87
C CYS A 43 -0.26 -5.40 -26.68
N LYS A 44 -0.73 -5.70 -25.46
CA LYS A 44 -2.16 -5.77 -25.10
C LYS A 44 -2.53 -4.69 -24.09
N SER A 45 -3.83 -4.47 -23.93
CA SER A 45 -4.34 -3.64 -22.84
C SER A 45 -4.17 -4.35 -21.49
N PRO A 46 -3.81 -3.62 -20.41
CA PRO A 46 -3.80 -4.16 -19.05
C PRO A 46 -5.14 -4.78 -18.63
N ALA A 47 -6.26 -4.30 -19.18
CA ALA A 47 -7.59 -4.85 -18.91
C ALA A 47 -7.79 -6.29 -19.44
N GLU A 48 -6.97 -6.74 -20.39
CA GLU A 48 -7.02 -8.09 -20.94
C GLU A 48 -6.19 -9.11 -20.14
N VAL A 49 -5.42 -8.63 -19.16
CA VAL A 49 -4.56 -9.46 -18.32
C VAL A 49 -5.25 -9.68 -16.97
N ASN A 50 -5.55 -10.94 -16.67
CA ASN A 50 -6.17 -11.34 -15.43
C ASN A 50 -5.12 -11.76 -14.41
N TYR A 51 -5.20 -11.19 -13.21
CA TYR A 51 -4.50 -11.74 -12.06
C TYR A 51 -5.20 -13.02 -11.61
N VAL A 52 -4.45 -14.10 -11.47
CA VAL A 52 -5.00 -15.41 -11.07
C VAL A 52 -4.75 -15.65 -9.60
N THR A 53 -3.48 -15.65 -9.18
CA THR A 53 -3.11 -15.94 -7.79
C THR A 53 -1.66 -15.56 -7.47
N LYS A 54 -1.36 -15.44 -6.17
CA LYS A 54 0.00 -15.33 -5.63
C LYS A 54 0.53 -16.75 -5.42
N VAL A 55 1.57 -17.11 -6.16
CA VAL A 55 2.16 -18.47 -6.14
C VAL A 55 3.13 -18.60 -4.97
N ARG A 56 3.96 -17.57 -4.75
CA ARG A 56 4.92 -17.44 -3.64
C ARG A 56 5.08 -15.97 -3.28
N ASP A 57 5.82 -15.68 -2.24
CA ASP A 57 6.26 -14.30 -1.99
C ASP A 57 6.97 -13.75 -3.21
N ASN A 58 6.56 -12.54 -3.59
CA ASN A 58 7.06 -11.83 -4.76
C ASN A 58 6.83 -12.54 -6.10
N LEU A 59 5.98 -13.58 -6.18
CA LEU A 59 5.72 -14.34 -7.41
C LEU A 59 4.22 -14.50 -7.65
N TYR A 60 3.77 -13.93 -8.76
CA TYR A 60 2.37 -13.83 -9.12
C TYR A 60 2.09 -14.54 -10.45
N LEU A 61 0.91 -15.15 -10.57
CA LEU A 61 0.43 -15.81 -11.78
C LEU A 61 -0.63 -14.94 -12.45
N TYR A 62 -0.44 -14.71 -13.74
CA TYR A 62 -1.37 -14.01 -14.61
C TYR A 62 -1.81 -14.92 -15.75
N SER A 63 -3.04 -14.72 -16.20
CA SER A 63 -3.56 -15.32 -17.42
C SER A 63 -3.99 -14.25 -18.41
N VAL A 64 -3.80 -14.56 -19.68
CA VAL A 64 -4.18 -13.69 -20.79
C VAL A 64 -4.69 -14.55 -21.93
N PHE A 65 -5.74 -14.09 -22.58
CA PHE A 65 -6.27 -14.78 -23.74
C PHE A 65 -5.51 -14.35 -24.99
N TYR A 66 -4.80 -15.29 -25.61
CA TYR A 66 -3.99 -15.06 -26.80
C TYR A 66 -4.26 -16.15 -27.83
N ALA A 67 -4.55 -15.76 -29.07
CA ALA A 67 -4.76 -16.69 -30.19
C ALA A 67 -5.76 -17.84 -29.89
N LYS A 68 -6.90 -17.53 -29.26
CA LYS A 68 -7.96 -18.48 -28.85
C LYS A 68 -7.55 -19.49 -27.77
N LYS A 69 -6.43 -19.27 -27.08
CA LYS A 69 -6.00 -20.07 -25.94
C LYS A 69 -5.69 -19.15 -24.76
N GLU A 70 -5.97 -19.65 -23.57
CA GLU A 70 -5.44 -19.03 -22.35
C GLU A 70 -3.94 -19.34 -22.27
N SER A 71 -3.16 -18.33 -21.90
CA SER A 71 -1.72 -18.45 -21.69
C SER A 71 -1.35 -17.93 -20.32
N HIS A 72 -0.55 -18.70 -19.60
CA HIS A 72 -0.09 -18.36 -18.26
C HIS A 72 1.29 -17.72 -18.22
N PHE A 73 1.42 -16.67 -17.40
CA PHE A 73 2.64 -15.92 -17.16
C PHE A 73 2.92 -15.80 -15.66
N PHE A 74 4.16 -16.10 -15.28
CA PHE A 74 4.66 -15.83 -13.94
C PHE A 74 5.39 -14.49 -13.94
N VAL A 75 5.08 -13.64 -12.97
CA VAL A 75 5.80 -12.39 -12.74
C VAL A 75 6.37 -12.40 -11.34
N GLY A 76 7.68 -12.32 -11.25
CA GLY A 76 8.42 -12.13 -10.00
C GLY A 76 8.72 -10.64 -9.79
N VAL A 77 8.23 -10.02 -8.72
CA VAL A 77 8.53 -8.60 -8.39
C VAL A 77 9.53 -8.57 -7.25
N TYR A 78 10.80 -8.26 -7.56
CA TYR A 78 11.86 -8.12 -6.56
C TYR A 78 12.18 -6.64 -6.35
N LYS A 79 12.99 -6.33 -5.33
CA LYS A 79 13.35 -4.95 -4.96
C LYS A 79 13.89 -4.13 -6.14
N ASP A 80 14.74 -4.73 -6.97
CA ASP A 80 15.47 -4.02 -8.03
C ASP A 80 15.08 -4.46 -9.46
N PHE A 81 14.36 -5.56 -9.59
CA PHE A 81 14.02 -6.11 -10.91
C PHE A 81 12.72 -6.90 -10.90
N ILE A 82 12.08 -6.93 -12.06
CA ILE A 82 10.88 -7.72 -12.32
C ILE A 82 11.24 -8.82 -13.30
N ARG A 83 10.87 -10.06 -12.99
CA ARG A 83 11.10 -11.22 -13.85
C ARG A 83 9.79 -11.70 -14.44
N LEU A 84 9.65 -11.58 -15.75
CA LEU A 84 8.52 -12.12 -16.51
C LEU A 84 8.91 -13.47 -17.12
N GLN A 85 8.09 -14.51 -16.90
CA GLN A 85 8.27 -15.84 -17.47
C GLN A 85 6.96 -16.41 -18.04
N GLY A 86 6.90 -16.66 -19.34
CA GLY A 86 5.79 -17.38 -19.99
C GLY A 86 6.00 -18.90 -19.99
N LYS A 87 4.96 -19.67 -19.65
CA LYS A 87 5.05 -21.14 -19.53
C LYS A 87 4.69 -21.89 -20.82
N GLU A 88 3.68 -21.44 -21.55
CA GLU A 88 2.95 -22.30 -22.49
C GLU A 88 3.21 -21.98 -23.97
N PHE A 89 2.85 -20.78 -24.44
CA PHE A 89 2.82 -20.49 -25.89
C PHE A 89 3.96 -19.59 -26.38
N LYS A 90 4.54 -18.81 -25.47
CA LYS A 90 5.65 -17.91 -25.76
C LYS A 90 6.61 -18.00 -24.59
N THR A 91 7.77 -18.61 -24.79
CA THR A 91 8.85 -18.73 -23.81
C THR A 91 9.54 -17.37 -23.65
N ILE A 92 8.78 -16.37 -23.21
CA ILE A 92 9.31 -15.06 -22.87
C ILE A 92 9.95 -15.21 -21.50
N THR A 93 11.25 -14.98 -21.42
CA THR A 93 11.92 -14.71 -20.15
C THR A 93 12.56 -13.34 -20.24
N ARG A 94 12.12 -12.41 -19.41
CA ARG A 94 12.67 -11.04 -19.37
C ARG A 94 12.93 -10.65 -17.93
N THR A 95 14.07 -10.03 -17.71
CA THR A 95 14.41 -9.35 -16.46
C THR A 95 14.37 -7.86 -16.76
N ILE A 96 13.51 -7.14 -16.07
CA ILE A 96 13.21 -5.74 -16.31
C ILE A 96 13.69 -4.96 -15.10
N PRO A 97 14.57 -3.96 -15.27
CA PRO A 97 15.02 -3.13 -14.16
C PRO A 97 13.85 -2.31 -13.63
N TYR A 98 13.80 -2.17 -12.31
CA TYR A 98 12.71 -1.53 -11.61
C TYR A 98 13.26 -0.57 -10.55
N LYS A 99 12.62 0.59 -10.39
CA LYS A 99 12.92 1.53 -9.31
C LYS A 99 11.67 1.78 -8.47
N PHE A 100 11.77 1.43 -7.19
CA PHE A 100 10.79 1.79 -6.19
C PHE A 100 11.23 3.05 -5.47
N ASP A 101 10.34 4.03 -5.37
CA ASP A 101 10.54 5.20 -4.53
C ASP A 101 9.73 5.04 -3.24
N GLU A 102 10.44 4.90 -2.11
CA GLU A 102 9.84 4.72 -0.79
C GLU A 102 9.07 5.98 -0.33
N ALA A 103 9.47 7.17 -0.80
CA ALA A 103 8.84 8.43 -0.39
C ALA A 103 7.48 8.62 -1.05
N THR A 104 7.37 8.30 -2.34
CA THR A 104 6.12 8.41 -3.10
C THR A 104 5.29 7.13 -3.05
N LYS A 105 5.83 6.03 -2.51
CA LYS A 105 5.26 4.67 -2.57
C LYS A 105 4.86 4.28 -4.00
N CYS A 106 5.57 4.80 -4.99
CA CYS A 106 5.32 4.58 -6.40
C CYS A 106 6.47 3.82 -7.05
N ALA A 107 6.07 2.91 -7.91
CA ALA A 107 6.91 2.10 -8.76
C ALA A 107 7.00 2.72 -10.14
N VAL A 108 8.22 2.96 -10.64
CA VAL A 108 8.43 3.38 -12.03
C VAL A 108 9.25 2.33 -12.77
N VAL A 109 8.67 1.78 -13.83
CA VAL A 109 9.29 0.77 -14.68
C VAL A 109 9.44 1.33 -16.10
N GLN A 110 10.68 1.34 -16.58
CA GLN A 110 10.99 1.66 -17.97
C GLN A 110 11.10 0.35 -18.73
N PHE A 111 10.00 -0.04 -19.38
CA PHE A 111 9.94 -1.23 -20.20
C PHE A 111 9.20 -0.92 -21.49
N SER A 112 9.89 -1.07 -22.60
CA SER A 112 9.31 -0.98 -23.93
C SER A 112 9.70 -2.20 -24.74
N VAL A 113 8.79 -2.60 -25.61
CA VAL A 113 9.01 -3.66 -26.60
C VAL A 113 8.99 -2.97 -27.96
N PRO A 114 10.03 -3.14 -28.80
CA PRO A 114 10.19 -2.36 -30.03
C PRO A 114 9.04 -2.56 -31.05
N ASP A 115 8.30 -3.66 -30.94
CA ASP A 115 7.18 -3.99 -31.81
C ASP A 115 5.83 -3.49 -31.27
N CYS A 116 5.79 -2.91 -30.06
CA CYS A 116 4.57 -2.38 -29.47
C CYS A 116 4.47 -0.86 -29.69
N PRO A 117 3.26 -0.31 -29.93
CA PRO A 117 3.06 1.12 -30.11
C PRO A 117 3.15 1.94 -28.82
N THR A 118 3.43 1.30 -27.68
CA THR A 118 3.34 1.92 -26.35
C THR A 118 4.72 1.97 -25.70
N ASP A 119 5.36 3.14 -25.76
CA ASP A 119 6.65 3.43 -25.11
C ASP A 119 6.50 4.12 -23.75
N ALA A 120 5.29 4.12 -23.17
CA ALA A 120 5.03 4.80 -21.92
C ALA A 120 5.70 4.10 -20.73
N ASN A 121 6.23 4.90 -19.80
CA ASN A 121 6.70 4.41 -18.51
C ASN A 121 5.51 3.83 -17.72
N ILE A 122 5.69 2.64 -17.17
CA ILE A 122 4.69 2.01 -16.31
C ILE A 122 4.85 2.61 -14.91
N VAL A 123 3.82 3.27 -14.41
CA VAL A 123 3.78 3.84 -13.06
C VAL A 123 2.67 3.17 -12.26
N ALA A 124 3.02 2.58 -11.11
CA ALA A 124 2.06 1.95 -10.22
C ALA A 124 2.32 2.40 -8.79
N CYS A 125 1.32 2.96 -8.12
CA CYS A 125 1.43 3.38 -6.73
C CYS A 125 0.62 2.45 -5.83
N SER A 126 1.09 2.26 -4.60
CA SER A 126 0.31 1.59 -3.57
C SER A 126 -0.94 2.41 -3.22
N GLU A 127 -1.94 1.77 -2.62
CA GLU A 127 -3.06 2.53 -2.09
C GLU A 127 -2.58 3.37 -0.90
N LYS A 128 -2.86 4.67 -0.95
CA LYS A 128 -2.63 5.56 0.19
C LYS A 128 -3.48 5.11 1.38
N THR A 129 -2.91 5.14 2.57
CA THR A 129 -3.64 4.80 3.80
C THR A 129 -4.78 5.81 4.04
N LEU A 130 -5.75 5.44 4.88
CA LEU A 130 -6.87 6.32 5.23
C LEU A 130 -6.41 7.64 5.89
N GLU A 131 -5.26 7.62 6.56
CA GLU A 131 -4.64 8.79 7.18
C GLU A 131 -3.98 9.68 6.11
N GLU A 132 -3.18 9.08 5.22
CA GLU A 132 -2.56 9.80 4.09
C GLU A 132 -3.61 10.47 3.19
N LYS A 133 -4.76 9.82 2.96
CA LYS A 133 -5.87 10.41 2.18
C LYS A 133 -6.48 11.63 2.87
N LYS A 134 -6.62 11.59 4.20
CA LYS A 134 -7.16 12.71 4.97
C LYS A 134 -6.18 13.88 5.03
N ASP A 135 -4.89 13.59 5.08
CA ASP A 135 -3.85 14.60 5.03
C ASP A 135 -3.81 15.28 3.66
N ASP A 136 -3.88 14.52 2.56
CA ASP A 136 -4.00 15.09 1.21
C ASP A 136 -5.26 15.96 1.09
N GLU A 137 -6.40 15.47 1.56
CA GLU A 137 -7.67 16.21 1.55
C GLU A 137 -7.58 17.50 2.39
N PHE A 138 -6.85 17.48 3.51
CA PHE A 138 -6.59 18.66 4.31
C PHE A 138 -5.76 19.71 3.56
N TRP A 139 -4.73 19.30 2.82
CA TRP A 139 -3.88 20.21 2.06
C TRP A 139 -4.54 20.73 0.78
N ASP A 140 -5.48 19.98 0.21
CA ASP A 140 -6.26 20.38 -0.96
C ASP A 140 -7.43 21.32 -0.60
N LYS A 141 -7.81 21.41 0.69
CA LYS A 141 -8.82 22.39 1.14
C LYS A 141 -8.35 23.81 0.90
N SER A 142 -9.29 24.67 0.52
CA SER A 142 -9.00 26.10 0.38
C SER A 142 -8.81 26.75 1.75
N ILE A 143 -7.91 27.75 1.84
CA ILE A 143 -7.66 28.50 3.09
C ILE A 143 -8.96 29.02 3.75
N PRO A 144 -9.98 29.52 3.02
CA PRO A 144 -11.26 29.92 3.61
C PRO A 144 -11.99 28.79 4.35
N GLU A 145 -12.02 27.57 3.80
CA GLU A 145 -12.71 26.41 4.40
C GLU A 145 -12.02 25.94 5.68
N LEU A 146 -10.68 25.94 5.71
CA LEU A 146 -9.91 25.62 6.92
C LEU A 146 -10.21 26.62 8.06
N LEU A 147 -10.36 27.89 7.72
CA LEU A 147 -10.67 28.95 8.67
C LEU A 147 -12.10 28.82 9.23
N GLU A 148 -13.06 28.41 8.41
CA GLU A 148 -14.45 28.18 8.83
C GLU A 148 -14.55 26.97 9.77
N GLU A 149 -13.83 25.87 9.50
CA GLU A 149 -13.77 24.70 10.40
C GLU A 149 -13.15 25.03 11.75
N ASP A 150 -12.07 25.83 11.78
CA ASP A 150 -11.44 26.28 13.02
C ASP A 150 -12.32 27.26 13.80
N LEU A 151 -13.06 28.12 13.10
CA LEU A 151 -14.03 29.02 13.72
C LEU A 151 -15.20 28.26 14.35
N GLU A 152 -15.74 27.25 13.65
CA GLU A 152 -16.79 26.39 14.20
C GLU A 152 -16.31 25.59 15.41
N LYS A 153 -15.07 25.07 15.37
CA LYS A 153 -14.46 24.40 16.51
C LYS A 153 -14.28 25.34 17.70
N ALA A 154 -13.84 26.58 17.47
CA ALA A 154 -13.69 27.57 18.53
C ALA A 154 -15.04 27.95 19.16
N ILE A 155 -16.09 28.09 18.36
CA ILE A 155 -17.45 28.38 18.85
C ILE A 155 -18.00 27.20 19.65
N LYS A 156 -17.81 25.96 19.19
CA LYS A 156 -18.25 24.74 19.92
C LYS A 156 -17.46 24.55 21.21
N ALA A 157 -16.15 24.74 21.19
CA ALA A 157 -15.31 24.66 22.38
C ALA A 157 -15.67 25.75 23.42
N GLY A 158 -15.99 26.96 22.97
CA GLY A 158 -16.47 28.04 23.84
C GLY A 158 -17.90 27.86 24.37
N GLN A 159 -18.69 26.93 23.80
CA GLN A 159 -20.01 26.55 24.31
C GLN A 159 -19.96 25.39 25.29
N GLU A 160 -18.89 24.60 25.30
CA GLU A 160 -18.72 23.42 26.15
C GLU A 160 -17.89 23.67 27.42
N GLU A 161 -17.36 24.87 27.68
CA GLU A 161 -16.75 25.20 28.98
C GLU A 161 -17.84 25.34 30.07
N PRO A 162 -17.91 24.44 31.07
CA PRO A 162 -18.56 24.77 32.33
C PRO A 162 -17.57 25.60 33.15
N GLN A 163 -18.04 26.76 33.62
CA GLN A 163 -17.40 27.61 34.63
C GLN A 163 -16.46 26.86 35.57
N GLN A 164 -15.16 27.20 35.54
CA GLN A 164 -14.31 26.98 36.71
C GLN A 164 -13.19 28.02 36.82
N ASN A 165 -13.53 29.12 37.50
CA ASN A 165 -12.76 29.80 38.55
C ASN A 165 -12.89 31.33 38.46
N ASP A 166 -13.99 31.85 39.00
CA ASP A 166 -13.92 33.11 39.73
C ASP A 166 -13.63 32.78 41.19
N THR A 167 -12.41 33.04 41.65
CA THR A 167 -12.15 33.26 43.09
C THR A 167 -11.14 34.40 43.23
N GLU A 168 -11.72 35.57 43.44
CA GLU A 168 -11.30 36.66 44.32
C GLU A 168 -9.88 37.24 44.15
N GLY A 169 -9.84 38.41 43.50
CA GLY A 169 -8.84 39.42 43.80
C GLY A 169 -9.03 39.97 45.22
N GLN A 170 -8.02 39.76 46.06
CA GLN A 170 -7.90 40.38 47.38
C GLN A 170 -7.28 41.79 47.24
N PRO A 171 -7.84 42.83 47.87
CA PRO A 171 -7.24 44.16 47.88
C PRO A 171 -6.39 44.34 49.15
N GLU A 172 -5.08 44.50 49.01
CA GLU A 172 -4.26 45.09 50.08
C GLU A 172 -3.20 46.03 49.49
N THR A 173 -3.35 47.32 49.74
CA THR A 173 -2.22 48.25 49.73
C THR A 173 -2.36 49.17 50.93
N GLN A 174 -1.62 48.84 51.99
CA GLN A 174 -1.20 49.77 53.03
C GLN A 174 0.17 50.34 52.64
N GLN A 175 0.24 51.66 52.50
CA GLN A 175 1.24 52.55 53.14
C GLN A 175 1.04 53.99 52.70
#